data_AF-A0A376J603-F1
#
_entry.id   AF-A0A376J603-F1
#
_cell.length_a   1.000
_cell.length_b   1.000
_cell.length_c   1.000
_cell.angle_alpha   90.00
_cell.angle_beta   90.00
_cell.angle_gamma   90.00
#
_symmetry.space_group_name_H-M   'P 1'
#
loop_
_entity.id
_entity.type
_entity.pdbx_description
1 polymer ?
#
loop_
_entity_poly.entity_id
_entity_poly.type
_entity_poly.pdbx_seq_one_letter_code
_entity_poly.pdbx_strand_id
1 'polypeptide(L)'
;MNGKGSSARPSLTVSNLFGLVTGMAEDLQSLVGATVVRRRVYARFLDAVNFVAGNPEADPEQELSDRWVVEQMSQLTAMTASFVLATPTETDGALFPGRIMLANTCMWTYRSDECGYTGGAVADEFDKPTTDIRKDRCSKCMRGCELRRNVGNFGGFLSINKLSQ
;
A
#
# COMPACT_ATOMS: atom_id res chain seq x y z
N MET A 1 -14.19 11.08 15.11
CA MET A 1 -14.99 10.88 13.89
C MET A 1 -15.46 9.44 13.84
N ASN A 2 -16.73 9.20 14.18
CA ASN A 2 -17.35 7.86 14.13
C ASN A 2 -17.95 7.65 12.74
N GLY A 3 -17.14 7.17 11.79
CA GLY A 3 -17.60 6.79 10.46
C GLY A 3 -17.91 5.30 10.39
N LYS A 4 -19.04 4.87 10.97
CA LYS A 4 -19.63 3.54 10.65
C LYS A 4 -20.68 3.75 9.56
N GLY A 5 -20.26 3.56 8.31
CA GLY A 5 -21.11 3.55 7.13
C GLY A 5 -20.29 3.05 5.94
N SER A 6 -20.90 2.33 5.01
CA SER A 6 -20.23 1.92 3.78
C SER A 6 -19.71 3.15 3.07
N SER A 7 -18.43 3.17 2.73
CA SER A 7 -17.83 4.21 1.91
C SER A 7 -18.64 4.38 0.62
N ALA A 8 -18.79 5.63 0.16
CA ALA A 8 -19.50 5.91 -1.09
C ALA A 8 -18.72 5.28 -2.24
N ARG A 9 -19.35 4.35 -2.98
CA ARG A 9 -18.79 3.70 -4.16
C ARG A 9 -19.44 4.24 -5.43
N PRO A 10 -19.00 5.39 -5.97
CA PRO A 10 -19.57 5.92 -7.20
C PRO A 10 -19.18 5.06 -8.41
N SER A 11 -20.07 5.00 -9.38
CA SER A 11 -19.78 4.40 -10.69
C SER A 11 -19.36 5.48 -11.70
N LEU A 12 -18.33 5.20 -12.48
CA LEU A 12 -17.87 6.03 -13.59
C LEU A 12 -18.09 5.29 -14.90
N THR A 13 -18.91 5.86 -15.79
CA THR A 13 -19.10 5.35 -17.15
C THR A 13 -18.39 6.27 -18.14
N VAL A 14 -17.48 5.70 -18.92
CA VAL A 14 -16.75 6.39 -19.99
C VAL A 14 -17.08 5.77 -21.34
N SER A 15 -16.97 6.57 -22.40
CA SER A 15 -17.10 6.04 -23.75
C SER A 15 -15.87 5.23 -24.12
N ASN A 16 -16.11 4.07 -24.73
CA ASN A 16 -15.09 3.19 -25.29
C ASN A 16 -15.14 3.18 -26.84
N LEU A 17 -15.67 4.27 -27.44
CA LEU A 17 -15.58 4.47 -28.89
C LEU A 17 -14.11 4.34 -29.32
N PHE A 18 -13.86 3.56 -30.37
CA PHE A 18 -12.52 3.22 -30.89
C PHE A 18 -11.68 2.26 -30.03
N GLY A 19 -12.25 1.65 -28.98
CA GLY A 19 -11.58 0.59 -28.20
C GLY A 19 -10.42 1.06 -27.34
N LEU A 20 -10.28 2.38 -27.13
CA LEU A 20 -9.19 2.96 -26.33
C LEU A 20 -9.17 2.42 -24.90
N VAL A 21 -10.35 2.35 -24.27
CA VAL A 21 -10.46 1.86 -22.89
C VAL A 21 -10.22 0.35 -22.84
N THR A 22 -10.60 -0.39 -23.88
CA THR A 22 -10.27 -1.83 -24.00
C THR A 22 -8.75 -2.04 -24.03
N GLY A 23 -8.02 -1.32 -24.88
CA GLY A 23 -6.56 -1.44 -24.93
C GLY A 23 -5.89 -1.08 -23.60
N MET A 24 -6.32 0.00 -22.97
CA MET A 24 -5.82 0.39 -21.65
C MET A 24 -6.15 -0.64 -20.55
N ALA A 25 -7.33 -1.26 -20.61
CA ALA A 25 -7.72 -2.29 -19.65
C ALA A 25 -6.90 -3.58 -19.83
N GLU A 26 -6.53 -3.93 -21.06
CA GLU A 26 -5.66 -5.09 -21.32
C GLU A 26 -4.22 -4.84 -20.84
N ASP A 27 -3.65 -3.67 -21.15
CA ASP A 27 -2.26 -3.34 -20.80
C ASP A 27 -2.06 -3.07 -19.31
N LEU A 28 -3.08 -2.51 -18.62
CA LEU A 28 -2.95 -1.98 -17.26
C LEU A 28 -3.87 -2.70 -16.26
N GLN A 29 -4.09 -4.00 -16.44
CA GLN A 29 -4.85 -4.84 -15.49
C GLN A 29 -6.21 -4.24 -15.11
N SER A 30 -7.02 -3.90 -16.11
CA SER A 30 -8.34 -3.28 -15.96
C SER A 30 -8.34 -1.92 -15.25
N LEU A 31 -7.20 -1.21 -15.26
CA LEU A 31 -7.00 0.10 -14.64
C LEU A 31 -7.23 0.10 -13.12
N VAL A 32 -7.13 -1.07 -12.47
CA VAL A 32 -7.27 -1.19 -11.01
C VAL A 32 -6.14 -0.41 -10.33
N GLY A 33 -6.50 0.43 -9.35
CA GLY A 33 -5.56 1.33 -8.68
C GLY A 33 -5.33 2.67 -9.39
N ALA A 34 -5.91 2.89 -10.57
CA ALA A 34 -5.82 4.19 -11.25
C ALA A 34 -6.51 5.30 -10.42
N THR A 35 -5.91 6.48 -10.41
CA THR A 35 -6.48 7.65 -9.70
C THR A 35 -7.41 8.43 -10.61
N VAL A 36 -8.66 8.62 -10.18
CA VAL A 36 -9.65 9.47 -10.84
C VAL A 36 -9.80 10.76 -10.04
N VAL A 37 -9.52 11.89 -10.68
CA VAL A 37 -9.71 13.22 -10.09
C VAL A 37 -10.91 13.88 -10.74
N ARG A 38 -11.97 14.11 -9.95
CA ARG A 38 -13.15 14.84 -10.38
C ARG A 38 -13.04 16.27 -9.90
N ARG A 39 -12.89 17.19 -10.86
CA ARG A 39 -12.91 18.63 -10.60
C ARG A 39 -14.32 19.17 -10.77
N ARG A 40 -14.87 19.77 -9.72
CA ARG A 40 -16.17 20.45 -9.76
C ARG A 40 -15.94 21.95 -9.70
N VAL A 41 -16.37 22.64 -10.76
CA VAL A 41 -16.27 24.10 -10.91
C VAL A 41 -17.65 24.64 -11.27
N TYR A 42 -18.05 25.77 -10.69
CA TYR A 42 -19.27 26.45 -11.14
C TYR A 42 -19.07 27.01 -12.54
N ALA A 43 -20.07 26.88 -13.42
CA ALA A 43 -19.94 27.29 -14.82
C ALA A 43 -19.46 28.74 -15.02
N ARG A 44 -19.81 29.67 -14.11
CA ARG A 44 -19.34 31.06 -14.15
C ARG A 44 -17.83 31.24 -13.94
N PHE A 45 -17.18 30.30 -13.26
CA PHE A 45 -15.74 30.35 -12.97
C PHE A 45 -14.91 29.51 -13.94
N LEU A 46 -15.54 28.88 -14.94
CA LEU A 46 -14.84 28.06 -15.93
C LEU A 46 -13.87 28.94 -16.74
N ASP A 47 -12.80 28.35 -17.22
CA ASP A 47 -11.80 28.96 -18.09
C ASP A 47 -12.39 29.63 -19.33
N ALA A 48 -11.83 30.78 -19.68
CA ALA A 48 -12.30 31.62 -20.78
C ALA A 48 -12.31 30.91 -22.14
N VAL A 49 -11.43 29.92 -22.36
CA VAL A 49 -11.33 29.17 -23.62
C VAL A 49 -12.57 28.32 -23.92
N ASN A 50 -13.37 28.01 -22.90
CA ASN A 50 -14.61 27.25 -23.06
C ASN A 50 -15.79 28.12 -23.52
N PHE A 51 -15.63 29.44 -23.62
CA PHE A 51 -16.67 30.37 -24.06
C PHE A 51 -16.24 31.14 -25.31
N VAL A 52 -17.14 31.23 -26.30
CA VAL A 52 -16.88 31.94 -27.57
C VAL A 52 -16.51 33.42 -27.36
N ALA A 53 -17.07 34.06 -26.32
CA ALA A 53 -16.80 35.45 -25.97
C ALA A 53 -15.75 35.61 -24.84
N GLY A 54 -15.09 34.52 -24.45
CA GLY A 54 -14.26 34.49 -23.23
C GLY A 54 -15.09 34.47 -21.95
N ASN A 55 -14.41 34.43 -20.81
CA ASN A 55 -15.01 34.53 -19.48
C ASN A 55 -14.18 35.44 -18.56
N PRO A 56 -14.67 36.64 -18.19
CA PRO A 56 -13.97 37.54 -17.28
C PRO A 56 -14.06 37.09 -15.81
N GLU A 57 -15.02 36.23 -15.48
CA GLU A 57 -15.19 35.66 -14.14
C GLU A 57 -14.41 34.34 -13.97
N ALA A 58 -13.59 33.93 -14.94
CA ALA A 58 -12.78 32.72 -14.82
C ALA A 58 -11.87 32.80 -13.57
N ASP A 59 -12.00 31.82 -12.67
CA ASP A 59 -11.25 31.79 -11.42
C ASP A 59 -10.73 30.36 -11.16
N PRO A 60 -9.41 30.12 -11.27
CA PRO A 60 -8.82 28.80 -11.02
C PRO A 60 -8.85 28.37 -9.55
N GLU A 61 -9.10 29.29 -8.60
CA GLU A 61 -9.19 28.95 -7.18
C GLU A 61 -10.55 28.36 -6.80
N GLN A 62 -11.59 28.58 -7.62
CA GLN A 62 -12.95 28.09 -7.37
C GLN A 62 -13.15 26.64 -7.88
N GLU A 63 -12.28 25.74 -7.44
CA GLU A 63 -12.33 24.31 -7.74
C GLU A 63 -12.56 23.47 -6.48
N LEU A 64 -13.53 22.55 -6.54
CA LEU A 64 -13.67 21.46 -5.59
C LEU A 64 -13.18 20.16 -6.21
N SER A 65 -12.05 19.65 -5.74
CA SER A 65 -11.44 18.41 -6.24
C SER A 65 -11.82 17.20 -5.38
N ASP A 66 -12.48 16.22 -5.98
CA ASP A 66 -12.69 14.89 -5.37
C ASP A 66 -11.66 13.90 -5.95
N ARG A 67 -11.07 13.06 -5.10
CA ARG A 67 -10.12 12.02 -5.51
C ARG A 67 -10.69 10.65 -5.23
N TRP A 68 -10.59 9.78 -6.22
CA TRP A 68 -11.07 8.41 -6.18
C TRP A 68 -10.01 7.47 -6.75
N VAL A 69 -10.09 6.20 -6.37
CA VAL A 69 -9.27 5.13 -6.91
C VAL A 69 -10.18 4.12 -7.59
N VAL A 70 -9.79 3.61 -8.75
CA VAL A 70 -10.53 2.53 -9.43
C VAL A 70 -10.35 1.24 -8.64
N GLU A 71 -11.44 0.71 -8.09
CA GLU A 71 -11.46 -0.57 -7.36
C GLU A 71 -11.56 -1.74 -8.35
N GLN A 72 -12.52 -1.65 -9.28
CA GLN A 72 -12.76 -2.69 -10.27
C GLN A 72 -13.47 -2.15 -11.51
N MET A 73 -13.25 -2.81 -12.64
CA MET A 73 -14.06 -2.63 -13.85
C MET A 73 -15.32 -3.50 -13.74
N SER A 74 -16.50 -2.89 -13.80
CA SER A 74 -17.77 -3.62 -13.68
C SER A 74 -18.28 -4.14 -15.03
N GLN A 75 -18.09 -3.36 -16.08
CA GLN A 75 -18.57 -3.72 -17.42
C GLN A 75 -17.68 -3.10 -18.50
N LEU A 76 -17.40 -3.87 -19.55
CA LEU A 76 -16.73 -3.40 -20.75
C LEU A 76 -17.54 -3.82 -21.97
N THR A 77 -17.92 -2.85 -22.79
CA THR A 77 -18.58 -3.05 -24.08
C THR A 77 -17.83 -2.30 -25.17
N ALA A 78 -18.17 -2.55 -26.44
CA ALA A 78 -17.57 -1.85 -27.58
C ALA A 78 -17.84 -0.32 -27.57
N MET A 79 -18.83 0.15 -26.81
CA MET A 79 -19.25 1.56 -26.79
C MET A 79 -19.00 2.25 -25.46
N THR A 80 -19.02 1.51 -24.35
CA THR A 80 -18.89 2.05 -22.99
C THR A 80 -18.09 1.13 -22.07
N ALA A 81 -17.39 1.73 -21.12
CA ALA A 81 -16.75 1.04 -20.00
C ALA A 81 -17.26 1.64 -18.68
N SER A 82 -17.55 0.78 -17.71
CA SER A 82 -18.04 1.15 -16.39
C SER A 82 -17.06 0.71 -15.31
N PHE A 83 -16.74 1.60 -14.39
CA PHE A 83 -15.80 1.40 -13.29
C PHE A 83 -16.49 1.67 -11.95
N VAL A 84 -16.14 0.88 -10.94
CA VAL A 84 -16.49 1.14 -9.54
C VAL A 84 -15.30 1.82 -8.89
N LEU A 85 -15.57 2.97 -8.26
CA LEU A 85 -14.57 3.77 -7.60
C LEU A 85 -14.66 3.63 -6.08
N ALA A 86 -13.52 3.68 -5.41
CA ALA A 86 -13.38 3.70 -3.97
C ALA A 86 -12.68 4.99 -3.51
N THR A 87 -12.88 5.38 -2.25
CA THR A 87 -12.10 6.49 -1.69
C THR A 87 -10.65 6.03 -1.44
N PRO A 88 -9.63 6.90 -1.62
CA PRO A 88 -8.23 6.50 -1.37
C PRO A 88 -7.96 6.01 0.06
N THR A 89 -8.81 6.41 1.01
CA THR A 89 -8.73 6.05 2.43
C THR A 89 -9.45 4.73 2.73
N GLU A 90 -10.21 4.18 1.79
CA GLU A 90 -10.88 2.89 1.93
C GLU A 90 -9.86 1.76 1.76
N THR A 91 -9.31 1.30 2.86
CA THR A 91 -8.43 0.13 2.93
C THR A 91 -9.26 -1.15 3.12
N ASP A 92 -10.34 -1.32 2.35
CA ASP A 92 -11.14 -2.54 2.40
C ASP A 92 -10.32 -3.69 1.76
N GLY A 93 -10.07 -4.74 2.54
CA GLY A 93 -9.19 -5.85 2.12
C GLY A 93 -7.68 -5.60 2.25
N ALA A 94 -7.23 -4.48 2.83
CA ALA A 94 -5.82 -4.30 3.15
C ALA A 94 -5.39 -5.32 4.22
N LEU A 95 -4.78 -6.43 3.78
CA LEU A 95 -4.06 -7.32 4.66
C LEU A 95 -2.78 -6.61 5.09
N PHE A 96 -2.83 -5.92 6.22
CA PHE A 96 -1.58 -5.64 6.94
C PHE A 96 -0.98 -7.00 7.27
N PRO A 97 0.23 -7.33 6.78
CA PRO A 97 0.91 -8.52 7.24
C PRO A 97 1.16 -8.32 8.73
N GLY A 98 0.27 -8.85 9.56
CA GLY A 98 0.49 -8.98 10.98
C GLY A 98 1.81 -9.74 11.16
N ARG A 99 2.53 -9.40 12.22
CA ARG A 99 3.81 -10.02 12.54
C ARG A 99 3.68 -11.56 12.46
N ILE A 100 4.40 -12.20 11.55
CA ILE A 100 4.31 -13.66 11.32
C ILE A 100 4.82 -14.38 12.57
N MET A 101 3.93 -15.05 13.31
CA MET A 101 4.31 -15.68 14.58
C MET A 101 5.11 -16.96 14.37
N LEU A 102 6.45 -16.83 14.29
CA LEU A 102 7.37 -17.98 14.26
C LEU A 102 7.86 -18.31 15.66
N ALA A 103 7.86 -19.60 16.02
CA ALA A 103 8.17 -20.05 17.37
C ALA A 103 9.63 -19.87 17.78
N ASN A 104 10.54 -20.24 16.87
CA ASN A 104 11.96 -20.37 17.15
C ASN A 104 12.82 -19.40 16.33
N THR A 105 12.19 -18.58 15.47
CA THR A 105 12.89 -17.73 14.50
C THR A 105 12.53 -16.27 14.74
N CYS A 106 13.55 -15.45 14.96
CA CYS A 106 13.46 -14.00 15.02
C CYS A 106 13.22 -13.43 13.62
N MET A 107 12.29 -12.48 13.52
CA MET A 107 11.94 -11.82 12.26
C MET A 107 12.74 -10.53 12.06
N TRP A 108 13.42 -10.05 13.11
CA TRP A 108 14.03 -8.74 13.08
C TRP A 108 15.16 -8.78 12.07
N THR A 109 15.34 -7.67 11.37
CA THR A 109 16.53 -7.51 10.53
C THR A 109 17.74 -7.40 11.45
N TYR A 110 18.81 -8.15 11.18
CA TYR A 110 19.98 -8.15 12.05
C TYR A 110 20.59 -6.74 12.10
N ARG A 111 20.83 -6.22 13.33
CA ARG A 111 21.30 -4.85 13.60
C ARG A 111 20.33 -3.71 13.19
N SER A 112 19.05 -4.00 12.95
CA SER A 112 18.02 -2.96 12.85
C SER A 112 17.67 -2.36 14.22
N ASP A 113 16.93 -1.26 14.21
CA ASP A 113 16.41 -0.62 15.43
C ASP A 113 15.55 -1.58 16.27
N GLU A 114 14.84 -2.52 15.63
CA GLU A 114 14.06 -3.55 16.31
C GLU A 114 14.96 -4.60 16.99
N CYS A 115 16.08 -4.96 16.35
CA CYS A 115 17.08 -5.88 16.91
C CYS A 115 17.85 -5.26 18.06
N GLY A 116 18.19 -3.97 17.96
CA GLY A 116 18.92 -3.23 18.98
C GLY A 116 20.38 -3.67 19.18
N TYR A 117 20.87 -4.68 18.44
CA TYR A 117 22.25 -5.15 18.55
C TYR A 117 23.22 -4.24 17.79
N THR A 118 24.03 -3.47 18.52
CA THR A 118 25.05 -2.56 17.98
C THR A 118 26.49 -3.03 18.25
N GLY A 119 26.67 -4.22 18.83
CA GLY A 119 27.98 -4.76 19.23
C GLY A 119 28.88 -5.22 18.07
N GLY A 120 30.07 -5.74 18.40
CA GLY A 120 31.05 -6.25 17.43
C GLY A 120 30.62 -7.52 16.68
N ALA A 121 31.53 -8.11 15.90
CA ALA A 121 31.32 -9.40 15.26
C ALA A 121 31.31 -10.52 16.33
N VAL A 122 30.33 -11.43 16.26
CA VAL A 122 30.22 -12.52 17.24
C VAL A 122 30.22 -13.88 16.57
N ALA A 123 29.33 -14.12 15.61
CA ALA A 123 29.17 -15.43 15.01
C ALA A 123 28.61 -15.38 13.59
N ASP A 124 28.89 -16.41 12.80
CA ASP A 124 28.29 -16.61 11.48
C ASP A 124 26.83 -17.12 11.56
N GLU A 125 26.23 -17.36 10.40
CA GLU A 125 24.85 -17.85 10.25
C GLU A 125 24.59 -19.21 10.92
N PHE A 126 25.66 -19.99 11.18
CA PHE A 126 25.61 -21.30 11.83
C PHE A 126 26.04 -21.24 13.30
N ASP A 127 26.10 -20.04 13.89
CA ASP A 127 26.59 -19.74 15.24
C ASP A 127 28.06 -20.13 15.49
N LYS A 128 28.90 -20.17 14.45
CA LYS A 128 30.34 -20.36 14.63
C LYS A 128 31.00 -19.03 14.97
N PRO A 129 31.81 -18.94 16.03
CA PRO A 129 32.40 -17.70 16.48
C PRO A 129 33.29 -17.09 15.39
N THR A 130 33.08 -15.82 15.10
CA THR A 130 33.81 -15.10 14.04
C THR A 130 34.11 -13.67 14.49
N THR A 131 35.35 -13.24 14.27
CA THR A 131 35.82 -11.87 14.58
C THR A 131 35.70 -10.92 13.37
N ASP A 132 35.42 -11.46 12.18
CA ASP A 132 35.23 -10.70 10.95
C ASP A 132 33.79 -10.18 10.83
N ILE A 133 33.63 -8.86 10.81
CA ILE A 133 32.32 -8.19 10.70
C ILE A 133 31.57 -8.52 9.41
N ARG A 134 32.28 -8.87 8.32
CA ARG A 134 31.64 -9.21 7.04
C ARG A 134 31.00 -10.59 7.04
N LYS A 135 31.48 -11.46 7.92
CA LYS A 135 30.98 -12.84 8.08
C LYS A 135 30.02 -12.98 9.26
N ASP A 136 29.95 -11.96 10.12
CA ASP A 136 29.01 -11.89 11.23
C ASP A 136 27.57 -11.82 10.71
N ARG A 137 26.83 -12.91 10.91
CA ARG A 137 25.43 -13.04 10.53
C ARG A 137 24.66 -13.63 11.71
N CYS A 138 23.46 -13.13 11.94
CA CYS A 138 22.59 -13.71 12.98
C CYS A 138 21.93 -14.98 12.43
N SER A 139 22.02 -16.08 13.18
CA SER A 139 21.28 -17.33 12.92
C SER A 139 19.76 -17.19 13.08
N LYS A 140 19.29 -16.04 13.57
CA LYS A 140 17.88 -15.73 13.91
C LYS A 140 17.26 -16.65 14.96
N CYS A 141 18.01 -17.58 15.54
CA CYS A 141 17.59 -18.40 16.66
C CYS A 141 17.86 -17.71 18.00
N MET A 142 17.22 -18.17 19.08
CA MET A 142 17.49 -17.70 20.45
C MET A 142 18.99 -17.76 20.78
N ARG A 143 19.65 -18.85 20.38
CA ARG A 143 21.10 -19.04 20.59
C ARG A 143 21.94 -17.91 20.00
N GLY A 144 21.56 -17.41 18.82
CA GLY A 144 22.24 -16.27 18.18
C GLY A 144 22.15 -14.99 19.00
N CYS A 145 21.04 -14.79 19.75
CA CYS A 145 20.87 -13.67 20.67
C CYS A 145 21.58 -13.89 22.01
N GLU A 146 21.64 -15.13 22.51
CA GLU A 146 22.41 -15.48 23.71
C GLU A 146 23.91 -15.19 23.53
N LEU A 147 24.49 -15.62 22.40
CA LEU A 147 25.89 -15.33 22.04
C LEU A 147 26.18 -13.82 22.02
N ARG A 148 25.18 -13.03 21.67
CA ARG A 148 25.24 -11.57 21.55
C ARG A 148 24.77 -10.83 22.81
N ARG A 149 24.38 -11.57 23.88
CA ARG A 149 23.76 -11.04 25.11
C ARG A 149 22.56 -10.12 24.84
N ASN A 150 21.81 -10.39 23.77
CA ASN A 150 20.68 -9.58 23.28
C ASN A 150 19.34 -10.33 23.37
N VAL A 151 19.20 -11.21 24.37
CA VAL A 151 18.00 -12.07 24.53
C VAL A 151 16.73 -11.25 24.78
N GLY A 152 16.85 -10.10 25.46
CA GLY A 152 15.70 -9.23 25.75
C GLY A 152 15.02 -8.63 24.52
N ASN A 153 15.74 -8.50 23.41
CA ASN A 153 15.22 -7.96 22.14
C ASN A 153 14.93 -9.07 21.13
N PHE A 154 14.83 -10.33 21.57
CA PHE A 154 14.54 -11.44 20.68
C PHE A 154 13.14 -11.34 20.08
N GLY A 155 13.05 -11.63 18.78
CA GLY A 155 11.84 -11.43 18.00
C GLY A 155 11.02 -12.63 17.62
N GLY A 156 11.26 -13.78 18.23
CA GLY A 156 10.41 -14.95 18.06
C GLY A 156 9.35 -15.04 19.16
N PHE A 157 8.26 -15.76 18.87
CA PHE A 157 7.22 -16.06 19.84
C PHE A 157 7.52 -17.39 20.53
N LEU A 158 8.33 -17.31 21.59
CA LEU A 158 8.75 -18.47 22.36
C LEU A 158 7.52 -19.21 22.92
N SER A 159 7.48 -20.53 22.72
CA SER A 159 6.41 -21.42 23.19
C SER A 159 5.09 -21.41 22.40
N ILE A 160 4.97 -20.73 21.25
CA ILE A 160 3.75 -20.90 20.42
C ILE A 160 3.57 -22.36 19.93
N ASN A 161 4.68 -23.08 19.70
CA ASN A 161 4.65 -24.52 19.39
C ASN A 161 4.22 -25.40 20.58
N LYS A 162 4.10 -24.86 21.80
CA LYS A 162 3.65 -25.59 22.99
C LYS A 162 2.16 -25.37 23.29
N LEU A 163 1.47 -24.50 22.53
CA LEU A 163 0.05 -24.18 22.71
C LEU A 163 -0.89 -25.05 21.87
N SER A 164 -0.37 -26.06 21.15
CA SER A 164 -1.17 -26.98 20.33
C SER A 164 -1.48 -28.31 21.03
N GLN A 165 -1.79 -28.28 22.34
CA GLN A 165 -2.43 -29.41 23.04
C GLN A 165 -3.86 -29.05 23.40
#